data_AF-A0A165J7R6-F1
#
_entry.id   AF-A0A165J7R6-F1
#
_cell.length_a   1.000
_cell.length_b   1.000
_cell.length_c   1.000
_cell.angle_alpha   90.00
_cell.angle_beta   90.00
_cell.angle_gamma   90.00
#
_symmetry.space_group_name_H-M   'P 1'
#
loop_
_entity.id
_entity.type
_entity.pdbx_description
1 polymer ?
#
loop_
_entity_poly.entity_id
_entity_poly.type
_entity_poly.pdbx_seq_one_letter_code
_entity_poly.pdbx_strand_id
1 'polypeptide(L)'
;MADVGGQDGEYICNHWIGAACPLPAPNELDMTGYFATSKPSDAAAPPPSGERIRVLHLSDFHLDPRYNIGAEAECSQYMCCRYNAYAASSPNKTVLPAARFGAFQCDLPMDLAGVAIEAIPALAGAGPTGREFDFAIFTGDLISHDNHDWPLQLGRTYIEYEESITFSMIQSALGSTPVYAALGNHDTWPQACAAPLSMQPEYLGNQFSWNYEHISALWAQKGWIDSTSYQYASVHYGGYAITTWRGLKIISFNSDFWYTDNWFNYINTSDPDISGQLRWMADELQLSEDAGQRVWIIGHVPSGWNGSPASANPTNLFYQIVERYSPHVIAETFFGHTHEDQFSLFYTNNGSNPSAETALTTAWTAPSLTPLTNGNSGFRAYDIDPVTFNVLDAYTWISNISEAPALDQQSAHGAVYTFEYSAREAYGANISWPEYAPLNATWWHLVTEQWEINPSLVEKFYLYQSKSSVMSGNCTSMACIQSQICYARSGSVPLAGLCPYGTGY
;
A
#
# COMPACT_ATOMS: atom_id res chain seq x y z
N MET A 1 -7.51 3.94 -29.60
CA MET A 1 -6.79 4.81 -28.64
C MET A 1 -5.39 4.26 -28.45
N ALA A 2 -5.24 2.98 -28.09
CA ALA A 2 -3.94 2.31 -28.10
C ALA A 2 -3.33 2.17 -29.51
N ASP A 3 -2.00 2.30 -29.60
CA ASP A 3 -1.20 1.88 -30.75
C ASP A 3 -0.95 0.36 -30.71
N VAL A 4 -1.95 -0.41 -31.15
CA VAL A 4 -1.91 -1.88 -31.12
C VAL A 4 -0.84 -2.50 -32.03
N GLY A 5 -0.21 -1.71 -32.91
CA GLY A 5 0.91 -2.15 -33.74
C GLY A 5 2.28 -1.82 -33.13
N GLY A 6 2.32 -0.99 -32.09
CA GLY A 6 3.52 -0.55 -31.39
C GLY A 6 3.58 -1.05 -29.95
N GLN A 7 4.20 -0.26 -29.08
CA GLN A 7 4.50 -0.64 -27.69
C GLN A 7 3.25 -0.97 -26.87
N ASP A 8 2.16 -0.20 -27.04
CA ASP A 8 0.88 -0.48 -26.37
C ASP A 8 0.41 -1.91 -26.71
N GLY A 9 0.47 -2.29 -27.99
CA GLY A 9 0.12 -3.63 -28.47
C GLY A 9 1.01 -4.73 -27.88
N GLU A 10 2.31 -4.48 -27.71
CA GLU A 10 3.24 -5.42 -27.08
C GLU A 10 2.92 -5.64 -25.59
N TYR A 11 2.69 -4.57 -24.82
CA TYR A 11 2.27 -4.68 -23.42
C TYR A 11 0.91 -5.38 -23.29
N ILE A 12 -0.07 -5.05 -24.14
CA ILE A 12 -1.38 -5.74 -24.16
C ILE A 12 -1.21 -7.22 -24.45
N CYS A 13 -0.41 -7.57 -25.46
CA CYS A 13 -0.15 -8.95 -25.86
C CYS A 13 0.60 -9.73 -24.78
N ASN A 14 1.55 -9.09 -24.08
CA ASN A 14 2.26 -9.70 -22.97
C ASN A 14 1.33 -9.92 -21.76
N HIS A 15 0.62 -8.90 -21.31
CA HIS A 15 -0.14 -8.97 -20.07
C HIS A 15 -1.51 -9.66 -20.24
N TRP A 16 -2.31 -9.20 -21.20
CA TRP A 16 -3.72 -9.62 -21.36
C TRP A 16 -3.91 -10.82 -22.29
N ILE A 17 -2.88 -11.24 -23.03
CA ILE A 17 -2.94 -12.39 -23.95
C ILE A 17 -1.93 -13.47 -23.51
N GLY A 18 -1.80 -13.70 -22.20
CA GLY A 18 -1.07 -14.84 -21.64
C GLY A 18 0.41 -14.89 -22.03
N ALA A 19 1.10 -13.75 -21.98
CA ALA A 19 2.51 -13.60 -22.38
C ALA A 19 2.81 -14.02 -23.82
N ALA A 20 1.86 -13.79 -24.75
CA ALA A 20 2.03 -14.13 -26.17
C ALA A 20 3.12 -13.30 -26.88
N CYS A 21 3.47 -12.14 -26.33
CA CYS A 21 4.57 -11.29 -26.79
C CYS A 21 5.60 -11.08 -25.66
N PRO A 22 6.88 -10.82 -25.99
CA PRO A 22 7.86 -10.38 -24.99
C PRO A 22 7.41 -9.10 -24.28
N LEU A 23 7.78 -8.96 -23.02
CA LEU A 23 7.57 -7.72 -22.27
C LEU A 23 8.50 -6.63 -22.83
N PRO A 24 7.99 -5.45 -23.20
CA PRO A 24 8.84 -4.35 -23.67
C PRO A 24 9.83 -3.89 -22.59
N ALA A 25 11.04 -3.53 -23.02
CA ALA A 25 12.02 -2.92 -22.13
C ALA A 25 11.51 -1.55 -21.61
N PRO A 26 11.92 -1.13 -20.39
CA PRO A 26 11.58 0.19 -19.88
C PRO A 26 12.03 1.31 -20.82
N ASN A 27 11.21 2.34 -20.96
CA ASN A 27 11.50 3.49 -21.80
C ASN A 27 12.72 4.25 -21.28
N GLU A 28 13.52 4.78 -22.21
CA GLU A 28 14.49 5.83 -21.89
C GLU A 28 13.73 7.09 -21.43
N LEU A 29 14.03 7.57 -20.22
CA LEU A 29 13.38 8.73 -19.65
C LEU A 29 14.09 10.01 -20.10
N ASP A 30 13.33 10.97 -20.65
CA ASP A 30 13.81 12.35 -20.82
C ASP A 30 13.53 13.16 -19.55
N MET A 31 14.57 13.33 -18.73
CA MET A 31 14.49 14.11 -17.50
C MET A 31 14.75 15.61 -17.72
N THR A 32 14.92 16.06 -18.97
CA THR A 32 15.20 17.46 -19.29
C THR A 32 14.04 18.35 -18.87
N GLY A 33 14.31 19.34 -18.01
CA GLY A 33 13.28 20.24 -17.47
C GLY A 33 12.35 19.57 -16.46
N TYR A 34 12.59 18.30 -16.11
CA TYR A 34 11.77 17.61 -15.11
C TYR A 34 12.01 18.18 -13.70
N PHE A 35 13.25 18.56 -13.39
CA PHE A 35 13.60 19.17 -12.11
C PHE A 35 14.02 20.63 -12.29
N ALA A 36 13.48 21.52 -11.46
CA ALA A 36 13.81 22.94 -11.51
C ALA A 36 15.24 23.23 -11.06
N THR A 37 15.75 22.44 -10.12
CA THR A 37 17.10 22.56 -9.55
C THR A 37 17.76 21.19 -9.44
N SER A 38 19.09 21.15 -9.39
CA SER A 38 19.86 19.94 -9.10
C SER A 38 19.79 19.58 -7.62
N LYS A 39 19.94 18.28 -7.30
CA LYS A 39 20.05 17.81 -5.92
C LYS A 39 21.17 18.56 -5.17
N PRO A 40 20.90 19.11 -3.97
CA PRO A 40 21.93 19.75 -3.16
C PRO A 40 23.10 18.81 -2.84
N SER A 41 24.33 19.33 -2.79
CA SER A 41 25.52 18.52 -2.47
C SER A 41 25.55 18.00 -1.04
N ASP A 42 24.86 18.68 -0.14
CA ASP A 42 24.70 18.39 1.29
C ASP A 42 23.29 17.87 1.62
N ALA A 43 22.63 17.22 0.64
CA ALA A 43 21.32 16.61 0.80
C ALA A 43 21.30 15.55 1.93
N ALA A 44 20.90 15.98 3.11
CA ALA A 44 20.72 15.13 4.29
C ALA A 44 19.40 15.47 5.00
N ALA A 45 18.82 14.46 5.67
CA ALA A 45 17.75 14.71 6.63
C ALA A 45 18.26 15.56 7.80
N PRO A 46 17.42 16.43 8.41
CA PRO A 46 17.75 17.07 9.69
C PRO A 46 18.13 16.05 10.76
N PRO A 47 18.85 16.46 11.82
CA PRO A 47 19.14 15.58 12.95
C PRO A 47 17.85 15.19 13.68
N PRO A 48 17.74 13.94 14.17
CA PRO A 48 16.63 13.51 15.03
C PRO A 48 16.49 14.40 16.26
N SER A 49 15.24 14.66 16.65
CA SER A 49 14.90 15.49 17.81
C SER A 49 15.09 14.77 19.15
N GLY A 50 15.04 13.44 19.14
CA GLY A 50 14.99 12.61 20.36
C GLY A 50 13.59 12.53 20.99
N GLU A 51 12.59 13.19 20.39
CA GLU A 51 11.17 13.03 20.72
C GLU A 51 10.52 11.99 19.81
N ARG A 52 9.30 11.57 20.17
CA ARG A 52 8.51 10.65 19.34
C ARG A 52 7.04 11.04 19.33
N ILE A 53 6.39 10.78 18.21
CA ILE A 53 4.95 10.87 18.00
C ILE A 53 4.41 9.53 17.50
N ARG A 54 3.10 9.32 17.59
CA ARG A 54 2.45 8.05 17.20
C ARG A 54 1.58 8.28 15.99
N VAL A 55 1.79 7.49 14.93
CA VAL A 55 1.01 7.56 13.68
C VAL A 55 0.45 6.19 13.33
N LEU A 56 -0.84 6.12 13.00
CA LEU A 56 -1.49 4.89 12.55
C LEU A 56 -1.37 4.75 11.03
N HIS A 57 -1.21 3.52 10.55
CA HIS A 57 -1.29 3.17 9.14
C HIS A 57 -2.25 1.99 8.96
N LEU A 58 -3.37 2.28 8.32
CA LEU A 58 -4.38 1.31 7.92
C LEU A 58 -4.34 1.15 6.39
N SER A 59 -4.63 -0.04 5.91
CA SER A 59 -4.71 -0.32 4.47
C SER A 59 -5.59 -1.54 4.23
N ASP A 60 -6.15 -1.65 3.02
CA ASP A 60 -6.82 -2.86 2.51
C ASP A 60 -7.87 -3.34 3.52
N PHE A 61 -8.83 -2.46 3.77
CA PHE A 61 -9.93 -2.70 4.71
C PHE A 61 -10.85 -3.78 4.16
N HIS A 62 -11.17 -3.68 2.86
CA HIS A 62 -12.10 -4.54 2.12
C HIS A 62 -13.24 -5.05 2.99
N LEU A 63 -14.10 -4.13 3.43
CA LEU A 63 -15.26 -4.52 4.19
C LEU A 63 -16.16 -5.36 3.27
N ASP A 64 -16.65 -6.51 3.73
CA ASP A 64 -17.72 -7.22 3.03
C ASP A 64 -19.04 -7.12 3.82
N PRO A 65 -19.90 -6.12 3.52
CA PRO A 65 -21.24 -6.02 4.09
C PRO A 65 -22.15 -7.20 3.73
N ARG A 66 -21.76 -8.01 2.74
CA ARG A 66 -22.49 -9.20 2.28
C ARG A 66 -21.91 -10.51 2.81
N TYR A 67 -20.90 -10.44 3.69
CA TYR A 67 -20.37 -11.60 4.37
C TYR A 67 -21.49 -12.34 5.11
N ASN A 68 -21.60 -13.65 4.87
CA ASN A 68 -22.67 -14.47 5.40
C ASN A 68 -22.11 -15.60 6.26
N ILE A 69 -22.33 -15.51 7.58
CA ILE A 69 -21.90 -16.50 8.55
C ILE A 69 -22.52 -17.87 8.20
N GLY A 70 -21.67 -18.89 8.09
CA GLY A 70 -22.06 -20.24 7.70
C GLY A 70 -22.14 -20.49 6.18
N ALA A 71 -21.89 -19.48 5.33
CA ALA A 71 -21.67 -19.71 3.90
C ALA A 71 -20.38 -20.50 3.65
N GLU A 72 -20.13 -20.93 2.41
CA GLU A 72 -18.90 -21.64 2.08
C GLU A 72 -17.68 -20.72 2.21
N ALA A 73 -16.74 -21.09 3.06
CA ALA A 73 -15.47 -20.38 3.28
C ALA A 73 -14.33 -20.92 2.43
N GLU A 74 -14.49 -22.08 1.79
CA GLU A 74 -13.55 -22.65 0.83
C GLU A 74 -14.28 -22.96 -0.48
N CYS A 75 -14.53 -21.91 -1.25
CA CYS A 75 -15.30 -21.95 -2.48
C CYS A 75 -14.40 -22.09 -3.72
N SER A 76 -15.00 -22.22 -4.90
CA SER A 76 -14.27 -22.24 -6.18
C SER A 76 -14.24 -20.89 -6.90
N GLN A 77 -15.00 -19.92 -6.37
CA GLN A 77 -14.93 -18.51 -6.72
C GLN A 77 -13.66 -17.86 -6.19
N TYR A 78 -13.35 -16.65 -6.67
CA TYR A 78 -12.22 -15.89 -6.12
C TYR A 78 -12.47 -15.46 -4.68
N MET A 79 -13.67 -15.00 -4.37
CA MET A 79 -14.04 -14.61 -3.01
C MET A 79 -15.18 -15.46 -2.46
N CYS A 80 -14.98 -15.98 -1.25
CA CYS A 80 -15.90 -16.89 -0.58
C CYS A 80 -16.77 -16.16 0.45
N CYS A 81 -17.39 -16.90 1.37
CA CYS A 81 -18.21 -16.41 2.48
C CYS A 81 -19.45 -15.59 2.09
N ARG A 82 -19.86 -15.62 0.82
CA ARG A 82 -21.13 -15.05 0.35
C ARG A 82 -22.15 -16.14 0.06
N TYR A 83 -23.43 -15.78 0.06
CA TYR A 83 -24.53 -16.73 -0.15
C TYR A 83 -24.48 -17.46 -1.51
N ASN A 84 -23.85 -16.86 -2.52
CA ASN A 84 -23.70 -17.40 -3.87
C ASN A 84 -22.35 -18.07 -4.12
N ALA A 85 -21.44 -18.07 -3.13
CA ALA A 85 -20.17 -18.77 -3.21
C ALA A 85 -20.34 -20.23 -2.78
N TYR A 86 -19.69 -21.15 -3.50
CA TYR A 86 -19.79 -22.58 -3.24
C TYR A 86 -18.55 -23.34 -3.72
N ALA A 87 -18.26 -24.47 -3.07
CA ALA A 87 -17.26 -25.39 -3.58
C ALA A 87 -17.84 -26.13 -4.80
N ALA A 88 -17.19 -26.11 -5.96
CA ALA A 88 -17.66 -26.82 -7.15
C ALA A 88 -17.80 -28.33 -6.93
N SER A 89 -17.06 -28.90 -5.97
CA SER A 89 -17.19 -30.29 -5.52
C SER A 89 -18.46 -30.56 -4.70
N SER A 90 -19.06 -29.53 -4.10
CA SER A 90 -20.23 -29.60 -3.22
C SER A 90 -21.18 -28.39 -3.42
N PRO A 91 -21.72 -28.14 -4.62
CA PRO A 91 -22.39 -26.88 -4.96
C PRO A 91 -23.67 -26.60 -4.15
N ASN A 92 -24.28 -27.63 -3.56
CA ASN A 92 -25.51 -27.51 -2.77
C ASN A 92 -25.29 -27.76 -1.27
N LYS A 93 -24.03 -27.76 -0.81
CA LYS A 93 -23.70 -28.07 0.58
C LYS A 93 -22.43 -27.35 1.01
N THR A 94 -22.54 -26.54 2.06
CA THR A 94 -21.39 -25.97 2.76
C THR A 94 -20.51 -27.09 3.35
N VAL A 95 -19.23 -27.10 2.97
CA VAL A 95 -18.18 -27.98 3.49
C VAL A 95 -17.45 -27.31 4.64
N LEU A 96 -16.99 -26.07 4.44
CA LEU A 96 -16.35 -25.26 5.48
C LEU A 96 -17.23 -24.03 5.76
N PRO A 97 -17.95 -23.98 6.88
CA PRO A 97 -18.77 -22.82 7.21
C PRO A 97 -17.92 -21.60 7.57
N ALA A 98 -18.23 -20.47 6.96
CA ALA A 98 -17.67 -19.15 7.24
C ALA A 98 -17.90 -18.77 8.70
N ALA A 99 -16.82 -18.56 9.44
CA ALA A 99 -16.89 -18.20 10.85
C ALA A 99 -17.32 -16.74 11.03
N ARG A 100 -17.85 -16.36 12.21
CA ARG A 100 -18.27 -14.98 12.47
C ARG A 100 -17.15 -13.95 12.28
N PHE A 101 -15.94 -14.29 12.71
CA PHE A 101 -14.78 -13.39 12.70
C PHE A 101 -13.84 -13.63 11.51
N GLY A 102 -14.38 -14.11 10.38
CA GLY A 102 -13.65 -14.21 9.11
C GLY A 102 -13.10 -15.60 8.79
N ALA A 103 -12.58 -15.73 7.58
CA ALA A 103 -11.91 -16.92 7.05
C ALA A 103 -10.88 -16.52 5.99
N PHE A 104 -9.92 -17.40 5.70
CA PHE A 104 -8.75 -17.09 4.85
C PHE A 104 -9.06 -16.76 3.38
N GLN A 105 -10.24 -17.13 2.86
CA GLN A 105 -10.64 -16.88 1.46
C GLN A 105 -11.74 -15.83 1.36
N CYS A 106 -11.85 -14.97 2.38
CA CYS A 106 -12.96 -14.06 2.51
C CYS A 106 -12.48 -12.68 2.97
N ASP A 107 -13.20 -11.67 2.49
CA ASP A 107 -13.01 -10.31 2.95
C ASP A 107 -13.51 -10.07 4.38
N LEU A 108 -13.21 -8.88 4.90
CA LEU A 108 -13.40 -8.52 6.29
C LEU A 108 -14.89 -8.46 6.66
N PRO A 109 -15.41 -9.35 7.52
CA PRO A 109 -16.79 -9.24 7.99
C PRO A 109 -16.95 -8.07 8.97
N MET A 110 -18.18 -7.53 9.04
CA MET A 110 -18.57 -6.46 9.98
C MET A 110 -18.16 -6.75 11.44
N ASP A 111 -18.25 -8.00 11.88
CA ASP A 111 -17.86 -8.40 13.24
C ASP A 111 -16.36 -8.25 13.49
N LEU A 112 -15.50 -8.65 12.54
CA LEU A 112 -14.05 -8.49 12.68
C LEU A 112 -13.63 -7.02 12.47
N ALA A 113 -14.32 -6.28 11.58
CA ALA A 113 -14.15 -4.84 11.45
C ALA A 113 -14.45 -4.13 12.79
N GLY A 114 -15.55 -4.48 13.46
CA GLY A 114 -15.87 -3.96 14.80
C GLY A 114 -14.77 -4.24 15.83
N VAL A 115 -14.24 -5.46 15.85
CA VAL A 115 -13.10 -5.83 16.72
C VAL A 115 -11.86 -4.98 16.41
N ALA A 116 -11.53 -4.73 15.14
CA ALA A 116 -10.40 -3.89 14.76
C ALA A 116 -10.59 -2.44 15.23
N ILE A 117 -11.77 -1.86 15.00
CA ILE A 117 -12.13 -0.49 15.40
C ILE A 117 -12.05 -0.29 16.91
N GLU A 118 -12.44 -1.29 17.71
CA GLU A 118 -12.29 -1.25 19.17
C GLU A 118 -10.82 -1.42 19.61
N ALA A 119 -10.06 -2.28 18.93
CA ALA A 119 -8.70 -2.64 19.32
C ALA A 119 -7.66 -1.54 18.99
N ILE A 120 -7.79 -0.87 17.84
CA ILE A 120 -6.83 0.14 17.35
C ILE A 120 -6.49 1.21 18.39
N PRO A 121 -7.45 1.97 18.95
CA PRO A 121 -7.13 3.01 19.92
C PRO A 121 -6.57 2.42 21.22
N ALA A 122 -7.03 1.24 21.65
CA ALA A 122 -6.59 0.60 22.88
C ALA A 122 -5.16 0.04 22.81
N LEU A 123 -4.77 -0.52 21.66
CA LEU A 123 -3.49 -1.21 21.49
C LEU A 123 -2.40 -0.29 20.93
N ALA A 124 -2.76 0.56 19.96
CA ALA A 124 -1.80 1.38 19.23
C ALA A 124 -1.91 2.88 19.56
N GLY A 125 -3.05 3.32 20.10
CA GLY A 125 -3.29 4.72 20.48
C GLY A 125 -2.71 5.11 21.84
N ALA A 126 -2.23 4.16 22.64
CA ALA A 126 -1.55 4.41 23.91
C ALA A 126 -0.03 4.28 23.75
N GLY A 127 0.60 5.28 23.11
CA GLY A 127 2.07 5.34 23.06
C GLY A 127 2.69 5.49 24.47
N PRO A 128 4.05 5.44 24.59
CA PRO A 128 4.77 5.55 25.87
C PRO A 128 4.46 6.81 26.70
N THR A 129 3.86 7.83 26.07
CA THR A 129 3.51 9.12 26.67
C THR A 129 2.01 9.27 26.96
N GLY A 130 1.19 8.24 26.74
CA GLY A 130 -0.27 8.29 26.97
C GLY A 130 -1.01 9.25 26.04
N ARG A 131 -0.51 9.47 24.81
CA ARG A 131 -1.15 10.33 23.80
C ARG A 131 -1.78 9.50 22.69
N GLU A 132 -2.97 9.95 22.27
CA GLU A 132 -3.66 9.62 21.02
C GLU A 132 -2.73 9.75 19.80
N PHE A 133 -3.14 9.19 18.65
CA PHE A 133 -2.43 9.35 17.39
C PHE A 133 -2.32 10.83 16.99
N ASP A 134 -1.15 11.25 16.52
CA ASP A 134 -0.93 12.62 16.03
C ASP A 134 -1.65 12.88 14.70
N PHE A 135 -1.70 11.84 13.87
CA PHE A 135 -2.52 11.69 12.67
C PHE A 135 -2.51 10.21 12.25
N ALA A 136 -3.30 9.86 11.25
CA ALA A 136 -3.27 8.54 10.61
C ALA A 136 -3.12 8.67 9.10
N ILE A 137 -2.65 7.60 8.47
CA ILE A 137 -2.68 7.42 7.03
C ILE A 137 -3.54 6.19 6.68
N PHE A 138 -4.25 6.27 5.55
CA PHE A 138 -5.05 5.17 5.01
C PHE A 138 -4.77 4.96 3.53
N THR A 139 -4.09 3.89 3.16
CA THR A 139 -3.60 3.68 1.78
C THR A 139 -4.59 2.94 0.89
N GLY A 140 -5.90 3.15 1.06
CA GLY A 140 -6.91 2.71 0.09
C GLY A 140 -7.39 1.26 0.26
N ASP A 141 -8.24 0.85 -0.69
CA ASP A 141 -8.94 -0.44 -0.75
C ASP A 141 -9.94 -0.63 0.39
N LEU A 142 -11.01 0.17 0.31
CA LEU A 142 -12.19 0.08 1.16
C LEU A 142 -13.11 -1.06 0.71
N ILE A 143 -13.18 -1.28 -0.61
CA ILE A 143 -14.23 -2.05 -1.26
C ILE A 143 -13.94 -3.55 -1.30
N SER A 144 -14.87 -4.40 -0.86
CA SER A 144 -14.75 -5.86 -1.00
C SER A 144 -14.54 -6.35 -2.44
N HIS A 145 -13.81 -7.45 -2.58
CA HIS A 145 -13.55 -8.14 -3.83
C HIS A 145 -14.83 -8.79 -4.39
N ASP A 146 -15.02 -8.62 -5.70
CA ASP A 146 -16.16 -9.18 -6.44
C ASP A 146 -15.90 -9.07 -7.96
N ASN A 147 -14.63 -9.21 -8.34
CA ASN A 147 -14.07 -8.92 -9.66
C ASN A 147 -14.08 -10.11 -10.63
N HIS A 148 -14.21 -11.33 -10.13
CA HIS A 148 -14.02 -12.54 -10.94
C HIS A 148 -15.26 -13.44 -11.05
N ASP A 149 -16.33 -13.12 -10.33
CA ASP A 149 -17.50 -13.98 -10.26
C ASP A 149 -18.68 -13.37 -11.04
N TRP A 150 -19.20 -14.11 -12.02
CA TRP A 150 -20.37 -13.70 -12.78
C TRP A 150 -21.66 -14.24 -12.13
N PRO A 151 -22.71 -13.41 -11.94
CA PRO A 151 -22.78 -11.97 -12.28
C PRO A 151 -22.01 -11.11 -11.27
N LEU A 152 -21.32 -10.08 -11.78
CA LEU A 152 -20.71 -9.04 -10.94
C LEU A 152 -21.80 -8.39 -10.09
N GLN A 153 -21.53 -8.22 -8.80
CA GLN A 153 -22.47 -7.57 -7.87
C GLN A 153 -21.94 -6.23 -7.34
N LEU A 154 -20.87 -5.69 -7.95
CA LEU A 154 -20.43 -4.31 -7.74
C LEU A 154 -21.26 -3.31 -8.53
N GLY A 155 -21.24 -2.07 -8.05
CA GLY A 155 -21.79 -0.93 -8.73
C GLY A 155 -21.56 0.34 -7.93
N ARG A 156 -21.77 1.50 -8.56
CA ARG A 156 -21.50 2.80 -7.96
C ARG A 156 -22.09 2.98 -6.55
N THR A 157 -23.38 2.67 -6.37
CA THR A 157 -24.05 2.84 -5.07
C THR A 157 -23.47 1.92 -3.98
N TYR A 158 -22.96 0.76 -4.37
CA TYR A 158 -22.31 -0.16 -3.46
C TYR A 158 -20.96 0.39 -2.99
N ILE A 159 -20.17 0.95 -3.91
CA ILE A 159 -18.89 1.61 -3.62
C ILE A 159 -19.09 2.81 -2.70
N GLU A 160 -19.98 3.74 -3.07
CA GLU A 160 -20.28 4.93 -2.25
C GLU A 160 -20.76 4.53 -0.83
N TYR A 161 -21.48 3.41 -0.69
CA TYR A 161 -21.92 2.88 0.60
C TYR A 161 -20.75 2.34 1.44
N GLU A 162 -19.91 1.48 0.87
CA GLU A 162 -18.76 0.90 1.57
C GLU A 162 -17.71 1.95 1.94
N GLU A 163 -17.41 2.91 1.05
CA GLU A 163 -16.54 4.04 1.37
C GLU A 163 -17.08 4.85 2.56
N SER A 164 -18.38 5.18 2.51
CA SER A 164 -19.04 5.95 3.56
C SER A 164 -19.02 5.24 4.92
N ILE A 165 -19.33 3.95 4.97
CA ILE A 165 -19.38 3.20 6.24
C ILE A 165 -17.98 2.93 6.78
N THR A 166 -17.02 2.53 5.95
CA THR A 166 -15.65 2.24 6.36
C THR A 166 -14.96 3.50 6.88
N PHE A 167 -15.07 4.65 6.20
CA PHE A 167 -14.54 5.89 6.76
C PHE A 167 -15.30 6.38 8.00
N SER A 168 -16.56 5.98 8.21
CA SER A 168 -17.28 6.27 9.46
C SER A 168 -16.81 5.38 10.61
N MET A 169 -16.49 4.12 10.34
CA MET A 169 -15.83 3.22 11.29
C MET A 169 -14.46 3.75 11.72
N ILE A 170 -13.61 4.11 10.74
CA ILE A 170 -12.28 4.69 11.01
C ILE A 170 -12.40 5.98 11.84
N GLN A 171 -13.33 6.88 11.49
CA GLN A 171 -13.58 8.10 12.26
C GLN A 171 -14.03 7.78 13.71
N SER A 172 -14.84 6.73 13.90
CA SER A 172 -15.26 6.31 15.24
C SER A 172 -14.11 5.81 16.10
N ALA A 173 -13.12 5.12 15.50
CA ALA A 173 -11.92 4.69 16.23
C ALA A 173 -10.99 5.85 16.59
N LEU A 174 -10.93 6.87 15.72
CA LEU A 174 -9.89 7.90 15.77
C LEU A 174 -10.36 9.26 16.31
N GLY A 175 -11.67 9.44 16.47
CA GLY A 175 -12.27 10.68 16.96
C GLY A 175 -11.93 11.87 16.06
N SER A 176 -11.24 12.87 16.62
CA SER A 176 -10.82 14.09 15.90
C SER A 176 -9.45 13.98 15.22
N THR A 177 -8.78 12.83 15.32
CA THR A 177 -7.48 12.62 14.66
C THR A 177 -7.66 12.69 13.13
N PRO A 178 -6.86 13.51 12.41
CA PRO A 178 -6.95 13.58 10.96
C PRO A 178 -6.43 12.30 10.30
N VAL A 179 -7.11 11.86 9.23
CA VAL A 179 -6.73 10.68 8.44
C VAL A 179 -6.43 11.11 7.01
N TYR A 180 -5.18 11.00 6.59
CA TYR A 180 -4.79 11.28 5.21
C TYR A 180 -4.88 10.01 4.38
N ALA A 181 -5.83 9.98 3.46
CA ALA A 181 -6.13 8.80 2.66
C ALA A 181 -5.57 8.89 1.23
N ALA A 182 -5.29 7.74 0.63
CA ALA A 182 -5.13 7.51 -0.81
C ALA A 182 -6.25 6.58 -1.31
N LEU A 183 -6.52 6.60 -2.62
CA LEU A 183 -7.39 5.63 -3.27
C LEU A 183 -6.60 4.36 -3.59
N GLY A 184 -7.25 3.21 -3.44
CA GLY A 184 -6.78 1.93 -3.93
C GLY A 184 -7.54 1.45 -5.16
N ASN A 185 -7.06 0.35 -5.76
CA ASN A 185 -7.59 -0.14 -7.03
C ASN A 185 -9.00 -0.72 -6.91
N HIS A 186 -9.47 -1.04 -5.70
CA HIS A 186 -10.86 -1.46 -5.46
C HIS A 186 -11.84 -0.30 -5.29
N ASP A 187 -11.34 0.93 -5.10
CA ASP A 187 -12.15 2.09 -4.74
C ASP A 187 -12.77 2.76 -5.98
N THR A 188 -13.15 2.02 -7.00
CA THR A 188 -13.75 2.58 -8.22
C THR A 188 -14.61 1.56 -8.97
N TRP A 189 -15.51 2.03 -9.82
CA TRP A 189 -16.36 1.18 -10.68
C TRP A 189 -16.30 1.64 -12.15
N PRO A 190 -15.94 0.76 -13.09
CA PRO A 190 -15.40 -0.60 -12.89
C PRO A 190 -14.12 -0.60 -12.05
N GLN A 191 -13.90 -1.67 -11.29
CA GLN A 191 -12.72 -1.84 -10.44
C GLN A 191 -11.41 -1.65 -11.24
N ALA A 192 -10.35 -1.23 -10.54
CA ALA A 192 -8.98 -1.05 -11.01
C ALA A 192 -8.80 0.01 -12.09
N CYS A 193 -9.87 0.67 -12.49
CA CYS A 193 -9.84 1.58 -13.63
C CYS A 193 -9.70 3.03 -13.19
N ALA A 194 -8.62 3.66 -13.67
CA ALA A 194 -8.45 5.10 -13.69
C ALA A 194 -8.03 5.54 -15.10
N ALA A 195 -8.72 6.53 -15.66
CA ALA A 195 -8.42 7.05 -16.99
C ALA A 195 -7.85 8.48 -16.91
N PRO A 196 -6.86 8.84 -17.74
CA PRO A 196 -6.33 10.18 -17.76
C PRO A 196 -7.38 11.17 -18.29
N LEU A 197 -7.49 12.35 -17.68
CA LEU A 197 -8.45 13.39 -18.09
C LEU A 197 -8.19 13.92 -19.50
N SER A 198 -6.96 13.73 -20.01
CA SER A 198 -6.59 14.05 -21.39
C SER A 198 -7.23 13.12 -22.43
N MET A 199 -7.80 11.98 -22.01
CA MET A 199 -8.40 10.98 -22.89
C MET A 199 -9.57 11.53 -23.69
N GLN A 200 -9.64 11.17 -24.97
CA GLN A 200 -10.68 11.61 -25.90
C GLN A 200 -11.53 10.45 -26.41
N PRO A 201 -12.84 10.65 -26.58
CA PRO A 201 -13.61 11.86 -26.27
C PRO A 201 -13.71 12.15 -24.75
N GLU A 202 -13.91 13.41 -24.39
CA GLU A 202 -13.91 13.93 -23.00
C GLU A 202 -14.71 13.08 -21.99
N TYR A 203 -15.84 12.49 -22.40
CA TYR A 203 -16.64 11.66 -21.49
C TYR A 203 -15.90 10.40 -21.00
N LEU A 204 -14.87 9.92 -21.73
CA LEU A 204 -14.01 8.81 -21.30
C LEU A 204 -12.99 9.28 -20.25
N GLY A 205 -12.44 10.48 -20.37
CA GLY A 205 -11.56 11.03 -19.34
C GLY A 205 -12.30 11.29 -18.03
N ASN A 206 -13.53 11.79 -18.10
CA ASN A 206 -14.33 12.17 -16.93
C ASN A 206 -15.16 11.02 -16.32
N GLN A 207 -15.05 9.79 -16.81
CA GLN A 207 -15.95 8.70 -16.41
C GLN A 207 -15.83 8.29 -14.93
N PHE A 208 -14.70 8.61 -14.28
CA PHE A 208 -14.42 8.31 -12.87
C PHE A 208 -14.54 9.52 -11.95
N SER A 209 -14.82 10.72 -12.48
CA SER A 209 -14.90 11.96 -11.69
C SER A 209 -15.93 11.89 -10.56
N TRP A 210 -17.00 11.12 -10.75
CA TRP A 210 -18.00 10.89 -9.72
C TRP A 210 -17.41 10.35 -8.41
N ASN A 211 -16.40 9.49 -8.51
CA ASN A 211 -15.79 8.90 -7.33
C ASN A 211 -14.86 9.88 -6.65
N TYR A 212 -14.02 10.57 -7.43
CA TYR A 212 -13.13 11.62 -6.92
C TYR A 212 -13.90 12.73 -6.19
N GLU A 213 -15.07 13.13 -6.72
CA GLU A 213 -15.99 14.06 -6.06
C GLU A 213 -16.56 13.49 -4.75
N HIS A 214 -16.95 12.21 -4.72
CA HIS A 214 -17.53 11.55 -3.56
C HIS A 214 -16.51 11.39 -2.42
N ILE A 215 -15.38 10.74 -2.68
CA ILE A 215 -14.33 10.44 -1.69
C ILE A 215 -13.72 11.71 -1.10
N SER A 216 -13.45 12.72 -1.94
CA SER A 216 -12.89 13.98 -1.46
C SER A 216 -13.89 14.74 -0.60
N ALA A 217 -15.20 14.67 -0.92
CA ALA A 217 -16.25 15.24 -0.10
C ALA A 217 -16.37 14.52 1.26
N LEU A 218 -16.22 13.19 1.31
CA LEU A 218 -16.17 12.44 2.57
C LEU A 218 -14.98 12.87 3.43
N TRP A 219 -13.79 12.97 2.85
CA TRP A 219 -12.58 13.41 3.57
C TRP A 219 -12.74 14.83 4.12
N ALA A 220 -13.28 15.76 3.31
CA ALA A 220 -13.54 17.14 3.73
C ALA A 220 -14.61 17.22 4.82
N GLN A 221 -15.72 16.47 4.68
CA GLN A 221 -16.79 16.42 5.67
C GLN A 221 -16.29 15.94 7.04
N LYS A 222 -15.33 15.01 7.06
CA LYS A 222 -14.71 14.47 8.27
C LYS A 222 -13.65 15.39 8.87
N GLY A 223 -13.33 16.50 8.20
CA GLY A 223 -12.33 17.48 8.63
C GLY A 223 -10.89 16.99 8.48
N TRP A 224 -10.65 15.99 7.63
CA TRP A 224 -9.33 15.39 7.45
C TRP A 224 -8.46 16.14 6.44
N ILE A 225 -9.11 16.81 5.48
CA ILE A 225 -8.44 17.65 4.48
C ILE A 225 -9.06 19.05 4.47
N ASP A 226 -8.26 20.04 4.06
CA ASP A 226 -8.72 21.43 3.92
C ASP A 226 -9.46 21.67 2.59
N SER A 227 -10.02 22.86 2.42
CA SER A 227 -10.78 23.22 1.22
C SER A 227 -9.95 23.19 -0.06
N THR A 228 -8.66 23.50 0.03
CA THR A 228 -7.75 23.52 -1.13
C THR A 228 -7.47 22.10 -1.61
N SER A 229 -7.14 21.22 -0.67
CA SER A 229 -6.90 19.79 -0.91
C SER A 229 -8.15 19.10 -1.44
N TYR A 230 -9.32 19.42 -0.88
CA TYR A 230 -10.62 18.93 -1.37
C TYR A 230 -10.87 19.33 -2.83
N GLN A 231 -10.71 20.61 -3.15
CA GLN A 231 -10.92 21.10 -4.52
C GLN A 231 -9.99 20.41 -5.50
N TYR A 232 -8.72 20.22 -5.14
CA TYR A 232 -7.76 19.53 -5.99
C TYR A 232 -8.09 18.05 -6.17
N ALA A 233 -8.31 17.31 -5.08
CA ALA A 233 -8.67 15.88 -5.11
C ALA A 233 -9.91 15.61 -5.96
N SER A 234 -10.92 16.48 -5.89
CA SER A 234 -12.19 16.31 -6.63
C SER A 234 -12.04 16.30 -8.15
N VAL A 235 -10.97 16.91 -8.68
CA VAL A 235 -10.74 17.04 -10.13
C VAL A 235 -9.39 16.49 -10.60
N HIS A 236 -8.58 15.94 -9.70
CA HIS A 236 -7.24 15.43 -10.01
C HIS A 236 -7.05 14.02 -9.47
N TYR A 237 -7.89 13.10 -9.96
CA TYR A 237 -7.79 11.67 -9.71
C TYR A 237 -7.87 11.22 -8.24
N GLY A 238 -8.39 12.07 -7.35
CA GLY A 238 -8.37 11.85 -5.90
C GLY A 238 -7.03 12.16 -5.23
N GLY A 239 -6.01 12.58 -5.97
CA GLY A 239 -4.72 13.01 -5.42
C GLY A 239 -4.77 14.42 -4.84
N TYR A 240 -3.98 14.69 -3.80
CA TYR A 240 -3.88 16.01 -3.15
C TYR A 240 -2.60 16.16 -2.35
N ALA A 241 -2.25 17.41 -2.03
CA ALA A 241 -1.14 17.74 -1.17
C ALA A 241 -1.63 18.60 0.00
N ILE A 242 -1.27 18.25 1.23
CA ILE A 242 -1.68 18.96 2.45
C ILE A 242 -0.52 19.06 3.44
N THR A 243 -0.42 20.16 4.17
CA THR A 243 0.55 20.30 5.27
C THR A 243 -0.14 20.04 6.59
N THR A 244 0.35 19.04 7.33
CA THR A 244 -0.14 18.72 8.67
C THR A 244 0.14 19.87 9.64
N TRP A 245 -0.53 19.86 10.80
CA TRP A 245 -0.30 20.85 11.86
C TRP A 245 1.15 20.86 12.40
N ARG A 246 1.94 19.82 12.10
CA ARG A 246 3.37 19.71 12.46
C ARG A 246 4.33 20.22 11.38
N GLY A 247 3.83 20.66 10.23
CA GLY A 247 4.65 21.15 9.12
C GLY A 247 5.15 20.07 8.16
N LEU A 248 4.81 18.80 8.38
CA LEU A 248 4.99 17.71 7.39
C LEU A 248 4.04 17.91 6.22
N LYS A 249 4.54 17.84 4.99
CA LYS A 249 3.71 17.76 3.79
C LYS A 249 3.34 16.28 3.51
N ILE A 250 2.06 16.01 3.31
CA ILE A 250 1.56 14.74 2.79
C ILE A 250 1.22 14.96 1.31
N ILE A 251 1.74 14.09 0.45
CA ILE A 251 1.36 14.00 -0.97
C ILE A 251 0.65 12.66 -1.15
N SER A 252 -0.66 12.71 -1.37
CA SER A 252 -1.48 11.56 -1.75
C SER A 252 -1.67 11.55 -3.26
N PHE A 253 -1.41 10.43 -3.91
CA PHE A 253 -1.58 10.29 -5.36
C PHE A 253 -2.27 8.98 -5.71
N ASN A 254 -2.88 8.94 -6.89
CA ASN A 254 -3.56 7.76 -7.38
C ASN A 254 -2.58 6.86 -8.14
N SER A 255 -2.15 5.77 -7.50
CA SER A 255 -1.22 4.80 -8.07
C SER A 255 -1.87 3.79 -9.02
N ASP A 256 -3.20 3.84 -9.23
CA ASP A 256 -3.86 3.04 -10.28
C ASP A 256 -3.35 3.41 -11.68
N PHE A 257 -2.73 4.58 -11.85
CA PHE A 257 -2.08 5.01 -13.09
C PHE A 257 -0.78 4.26 -13.42
N TRP A 258 -0.37 3.29 -12.59
CA TRP A 258 0.62 2.29 -12.98
C TRP A 258 0.19 0.85 -12.71
N TYR A 259 -0.98 0.63 -12.12
CA TYR A 259 -1.49 -0.69 -11.79
C TYR A 259 -1.72 -1.53 -13.06
N THR A 260 -1.32 -2.79 -13.04
CA THR A 260 -1.40 -3.66 -14.24
C THR A 260 -2.82 -4.05 -14.60
N ASP A 261 -3.76 -4.11 -13.66
CA ASP A 261 -5.15 -4.46 -14.00
C ASP A 261 -5.93 -3.25 -14.52
N ASN A 262 -5.35 -2.05 -14.46
CA ASN A 262 -5.92 -0.86 -15.09
C ASN A 262 -5.70 -0.90 -16.61
N TRP A 263 -6.74 -1.28 -17.34
CA TRP A 263 -6.73 -1.35 -18.81
C TRP A 263 -6.31 -0.04 -19.49
N PHE A 264 -6.54 1.12 -18.86
CA PHE A 264 -6.19 2.42 -19.43
C PHE A 264 -4.69 2.70 -19.43
N ASN A 265 -3.91 2.03 -18.57
CA ASN A 265 -2.45 2.17 -18.54
C ASN A 265 -1.75 1.58 -19.77
N TYR A 266 -2.48 0.81 -20.58
CA TYR A 266 -2.00 0.23 -21.83
C TYR A 266 -2.31 1.10 -23.06
N ILE A 267 -2.67 2.37 -22.83
CA ILE A 267 -2.89 3.37 -23.87
C ILE A 267 -1.81 4.43 -23.74
N ASN A 268 -1.02 4.62 -24.79
CA ASN A 268 0.12 5.54 -24.80
C ASN A 268 1.20 5.21 -23.76
N THR A 269 1.63 3.94 -23.70
CA THR A 269 2.66 3.44 -22.77
C THR A 269 4.03 4.09 -22.97
N SER A 270 4.19 4.80 -24.10
CA SER A 270 5.38 5.58 -24.41
C SER A 270 5.56 6.78 -23.46
N ASP A 271 4.46 7.29 -22.90
CA ASP A 271 4.43 8.38 -21.91
C ASP A 271 4.31 7.81 -20.48
N PRO A 272 5.38 7.86 -19.67
CA PRO A 272 5.38 7.32 -18.30
C PRO A 272 4.50 8.12 -17.31
N ASP A 273 4.00 9.30 -17.67
CA ASP A 273 3.13 10.12 -16.81
C ASP A 273 1.95 10.72 -17.58
N ILE A 274 1.19 9.86 -18.26
CA ILE A 274 0.01 10.27 -19.04
C ILE A 274 -1.04 11.02 -18.20
N SER A 275 -1.04 10.81 -16.89
CA SER A 275 -1.93 11.49 -15.93
C SER A 275 -1.46 12.90 -15.55
N GLY A 276 -0.16 13.18 -15.64
CA GLY A 276 0.50 14.38 -15.13
C GLY A 276 0.74 14.40 -13.61
N GLN A 277 0.38 13.34 -12.89
CA GLN A 277 0.50 13.29 -11.42
C GLN A 277 1.95 13.24 -10.97
N LEU A 278 2.84 12.55 -11.70
CA LEU A 278 4.27 12.47 -11.31
C LEU A 278 4.97 13.81 -11.55
N ARG A 279 4.58 14.55 -12.58
CA ARG A 279 5.03 15.93 -12.82
C ARG A 279 4.59 16.83 -11.68
N TRP A 280 3.30 16.80 -11.34
CA TRP A 280 2.75 17.56 -10.23
C TRP A 280 3.43 17.22 -8.89
N MET A 281 3.69 15.93 -8.63
CA MET A 281 4.42 15.48 -7.44
C MET A 281 5.82 16.08 -7.38
N ALA A 282 6.57 16.09 -8.48
CA ALA A 282 7.89 16.72 -8.53
C ALA A 282 7.83 18.23 -8.24
N ASP A 283 6.77 18.92 -8.70
CA ASP A 283 6.54 20.32 -8.38
C ASP A 283 6.26 20.54 -6.89
N GLU A 284 5.40 19.74 -6.26
CA GLU A 284 5.15 19.79 -4.81
C GLU A 284 6.42 19.50 -3.99
N LEU A 285 7.23 18.52 -4.43
CA LEU A 285 8.50 18.19 -3.79
C LEU A 285 9.52 19.33 -3.90
N GLN A 286 9.57 20.02 -5.04
CA GLN A 286 10.41 21.20 -5.18
C GLN A 286 9.94 22.34 -4.26
N LEU A 287 8.64 22.59 -4.18
CA LEU A 287 8.08 23.59 -3.27
C LEU A 287 8.41 23.25 -1.81
N SER A 288 8.39 21.97 -1.44
CA SER A 288 8.81 21.52 -0.11
C SER A 288 10.32 21.65 0.12
N GLU A 289 11.16 21.38 -0.89
CA GLU A 289 12.61 21.63 -0.83
C GLU A 289 12.90 23.12 -0.55
N ASP A 290 12.29 24.01 -1.32
CA ASP A 290 12.46 25.46 -1.22
C ASP A 290 11.98 26.00 0.14
N ALA A 291 10.96 25.34 0.73
CA ALA A 291 10.42 25.67 2.05
C ALA A 291 11.13 24.97 3.22
N GLY A 292 12.09 24.07 2.96
CA GLY A 292 12.74 23.26 4.00
C GLY A 292 11.79 22.30 4.73
N GLN A 293 10.72 21.86 4.06
CA GLN A 293 9.74 20.91 4.60
C GLN A 293 10.15 19.46 4.35
N ARG A 294 9.77 18.58 5.27
CA ARG A 294 9.78 17.13 5.04
C ARG A 294 8.47 16.69 4.39
N VAL A 295 8.53 15.59 3.64
CA VAL A 295 7.41 15.04 2.86
C VAL A 295 7.21 13.56 3.15
N TRP A 296 5.96 13.15 3.30
CA TRP A 296 5.51 11.77 3.12
C TRP A 296 4.72 11.64 1.83
N ILE A 297 5.00 10.58 1.09
CA ILE A 297 4.23 10.20 -0.09
C ILE A 297 3.35 9.01 0.31
N ILE A 298 2.06 9.08 0.02
CA ILE A 298 1.13 7.97 0.23
C ILE A 298 0.44 7.61 -1.09
N GLY A 299 0.38 6.31 -1.37
CA GLY A 299 -0.35 5.72 -2.49
C GLY A 299 -0.80 4.31 -2.11
N HIS A 300 -1.42 3.58 -3.04
CA HIS A 300 -1.90 2.22 -2.75
C HIS A 300 -0.97 1.15 -3.33
N VAL A 301 -0.98 0.97 -4.66
CA VAL A 301 -0.13 0.00 -5.37
C VAL A 301 1.36 0.37 -5.24
N PRO A 302 2.22 -0.52 -4.69
CA PRO A 302 3.64 -0.23 -4.49
C PRO A 302 4.40 -0.15 -5.82
N SER A 303 5.43 0.69 -5.87
CA SER A 303 6.23 0.91 -7.08
C SER A 303 7.25 -0.20 -7.36
N GLY A 304 7.58 -1.03 -6.37
CA GLY A 304 8.71 -1.97 -6.41
C GLY A 304 8.41 -3.33 -5.79
N TRP A 305 9.25 -3.76 -4.86
CA TRP A 305 9.23 -5.11 -4.28
C TRP A 305 9.46 -6.20 -5.35
N ASN A 306 8.45 -7.02 -5.65
CA ASN A 306 8.51 -8.01 -6.73
C ASN A 306 8.10 -7.45 -8.10
N GLY A 307 7.57 -6.21 -8.14
CA GLY A 307 7.16 -5.51 -9.35
C GLY A 307 5.92 -6.07 -10.05
N SER A 308 5.29 -7.12 -9.51
CA SER A 308 4.14 -7.78 -10.15
C SER A 308 2.92 -6.89 -10.35
N PRO A 309 2.53 -5.99 -9.42
CA PRO A 309 1.28 -5.25 -9.56
C PRO A 309 1.44 -3.97 -10.40
N ALA A 310 2.66 -3.54 -10.73
CA ALA A 310 2.90 -2.23 -11.32
C ALA A 310 3.61 -2.30 -12.67
N SER A 311 3.43 -1.25 -13.47
CA SER A 311 4.06 -1.09 -14.79
C SER A 311 5.46 -0.48 -14.67
N ALA A 312 6.38 -0.88 -15.56
CA ALA A 312 7.77 -0.43 -15.51
C ALA A 312 7.97 1.08 -15.74
N ASN A 313 7.34 1.65 -16.76
CA ASN A 313 7.66 3.03 -17.17
C ASN A 313 7.30 4.07 -16.09
N PRO A 314 6.08 4.07 -15.51
CA PRO A 314 5.74 5.04 -14.46
C PRO A 314 6.54 4.84 -13.17
N THR A 315 6.78 3.58 -12.77
CA THR A 315 7.55 3.30 -11.53
C THR A 315 9.03 3.65 -11.67
N ASN A 316 9.60 3.55 -12.88
CA ASN A 316 10.94 4.04 -13.17
C ASN A 316 11.02 5.57 -13.04
N LEU A 317 10.05 6.30 -13.60
CA LEU A 317 9.98 7.76 -13.47
C LEU A 317 9.82 8.19 -12.00
N PHE A 318 8.94 7.51 -11.26
CA PHE A 318 8.78 7.73 -9.82
C PHE A 318 10.10 7.51 -9.06
N TYR A 319 10.87 6.47 -9.40
CA TYR A 319 12.18 6.24 -8.79
C TYR A 319 13.13 7.43 -8.99
N GLN A 320 13.18 8.02 -10.20
CA GLN A 320 14.00 9.19 -10.47
C GLN A 320 13.60 10.40 -9.62
N ILE A 321 12.30 10.58 -9.39
CA ILE A 321 11.75 11.65 -8.55
C ILE A 321 12.14 11.41 -7.08
N VAL A 322 11.93 10.20 -6.58
CA VAL A 322 12.30 9.84 -5.21
C VAL A 322 13.79 10.03 -4.99
N GLU A 323 14.64 9.54 -5.90
CA GLU A 323 16.09 9.70 -5.83
C GLU A 323 16.52 11.18 -5.76
N ARG A 324 15.87 12.05 -6.55
CA ARG A 324 16.19 13.49 -6.59
C ARG A 324 15.91 14.19 -5.26
N TYR A 325 14.83 13.84 -4.57
CA TYR A 325 14.34 14.54 -3.38
C TYR A 325 14.63 13.82 -2.05
N SER A 326 15.19 12.61 -2.09
CA SER A 326 15.64 11.89 -0.90
C SER A 326 17.14 12.11 -0.60
N PRO A 327 17.58 12.07 0.68
CA PRO A 327 16.76 11.89 1.88
C PRO A 327 16.27 13.21 2.51
N HIS A 328 16.66 14.36 1.96
CA HIS A 328 16.52 15.66 2.62
C HIS A 328 15.09 16.21 2.61
N VAL A 329 14.28 15.88 1.61
CA VAL A 329 12.86 16.26 1.52
C VAL A 329 11.98 15.07 1.87
N ILE A 330 12.02 14.00 1.08
CA ILE A 330 11.21 12.80 1.30
C ILE A 330 11.73 12.06 2.54
N ALA A 331 10.87 11.89 3.53
CA ALA A 331 11.17 11.11 4.72
C ALA A 331 10.81 9.65 4.52
N GLU A 332 9.60 9.35 4.05
CA GLU A 332 9.09 8.00 3.88
C GLU A 332 8.06 7.96 2.74
N THR A 333 7.86 6.78 2.15
CA THR A 333 6.74 6.49 1.25
C THR A 333 5.90 5.35 1.82
N PHE A 334 4.58 5.39 1.67
CA PHE A 334 3.67 4.40 2.22
C PHE A 334 2.70 3.87 1.16
N PHE A 335 2.53 2.54 1.16
CA PHE A 335 1.72 1.75 0.24
C PHE A 335 0.89 0.68 0.98
N GLY A 336 0.01 0.02 0.23
CA GLY A 336 -0.82 -1.12 0.64
C GLY A 336 -0.84 -2.20 -0.45
N HIS A 337 -2.03 -2.64 -0.84
CA HIS A 337 -2.33 -3.45 -2.03
C HIS A 337 -1.92 -4.92 -1.97
N THR A 338 -0.71 -5.21 -1.50
CA THR A 338 -0.20 -6.60 -1.52
C THR A 338 -0.81 -7.46 -0.43
N HIS A 339 -1.53 -6.82 0.51
CA HIS A 339 -2.06 -7.40 1.75
C HIS A 339 -0.97 -7.93 2.70
N GLU A 340 0.29 -7.81 2.33
CA GLU A 340 1.42 -8.37 3.03
C GLU A 340 2.22 -7.27 3.72
N ASP A 341 2.94 -7.67 4.76
CA ASP A 341 3.87 -6.79 5.45
C ASP A 341 5.22 -6.74 4.71
N GLN A 342 5.50 -5.63 4.03
CA GLN A 342 6.68 -5.49 3.17
C GLN A 342 7.33 -4.12 3.31
N PHE A 343 8.58 -4.02 2.83
CA PHE A 343 9.26 -2.75 2.61
C PHE A 343 10.13 -2.84 1.35
N SER A 344 10.41 -1.71 0.72
CA SER A 344 11.37 -1.61 -0.38
C SER A 344 12.26 -0.39 -0.24
N LEU A 345 13.47 -0.47 -0.78
CA LEU A 345 14.50 0.55 -0.61
C LEU A 345 14.82 1.26 -1.93
N PHE A 346 15.06 2.56 -1.82
CA PHE A 346 15.56 3.41 -2.89
C PHE A 346 17.02 3.74 -2.65
N TYR A 347 17.80 3.80 -3.73
CA TYR A 347 19.24 4.02 -3.73
C TYR A 347 19.62 5.07 -4.76
N THR A 348 20.82 5.63 -4.64
CA THR A 348 21.39 6.51 -5.67
C THR A 348 21.73 5.73 -6.96
N ASN A 349 21.88 6.47 -8.06
CA ASN A 349 22.21 5.98 -9.39
C ASN A 349 21.20 4.94 -9.91
N ASN A 350 19.90 5.21 -9.75
CA ASN A 350 18.81 4.33 -10.16
C ASN A 350 18.97 2.89 -9.64
N GLY A 351 19.50 2.70 -8.43
CA GLY A 351 19.67 1.37 -7.84
C GLY A 351 20.80 0.51 -8.40
N SER A 352 21.70 1.05 -9.24
CA SER A 352 22.73 0.24 -9.90
C SER A 352 23.84 -0.30 -8.98
N ASN A 353 23.99 0.27 -7.78
CA ASN A 353 24.99 -0.16 -6.79
C ASN A 353 24.44 -0.03 -5.37
N PRO A 354 23.55 -0.93 -4.94
CA PRO A 354 22.91 -0.84 -3.63
C PRO A 354 23.91 -1.13 -2.51
N SER A 355 24.09 -0.18 -1.60
CA SER A 355 24.91 -0.29 -0.38
C SER A 355 24.31 0.56 0.74
N ALA A 356 24.85 0.43 1.95
CA ALA A 356 24.47 1.25 3.09
C ALA A 356 24.66 2.76 2.83
N GLU A 357 25.70 3.13 2.06
CA GLU A 357 26.03 4.51 1.69
C GLU A 357 25.17 5.06 0.56
N THR A 358 24.66 4.20 -0.33
CA THR A 358 23.82 4.64 -1.45
C THR A 358 22.34 4.65 -1.11
N ALA A 359 21.93 4.09 0.04
CA ALA A 359 20.55 4.03 0.50
C ALA A 359 19.97 5.42 0.78
N LEU A 360 18.76 5.70 0.28
CA LEU A 360 18.14 7.03 0.29
C LEU A 360 16.89 7.09 1.16
N THR A 361 15.88 6.25 0.90
CA THR A 361 14.61 6.26 1.62
C THR A 361 13.96 4.88 1.58
N THR A 362 13.01 4.67 2.50
CA THR A 362 12.21 3.46 2.60
C THR A 362 10.80 3.73 2.06
N ALA A 363 10.26 2.75 1.34
CA ALA A 363 8.83 2.63 1.09
C ALA A 363 8.26 1.46 1.90
N TRP A 364 7.22 1.72 2.66
CA TRP A 364 6.58 0.75 3.55
C TRP A 364 5.25 0.31 2.97
N THR A 365 5.05 -0.99 2.84
CA THR A 365 3.76 -1.56 2.47
C THR A 365 3.10 -2.12 3.72
N ALA A 366 1.97 -1.53 4.13
CA ALA A 366 1.24 -2.02 5.30
C ALA A 366 0.52 -3.33 5.00
N PRO A 367 0.41 -4.21 6.01
CA PRO A 367 -0.42 -5.39 5.87
C PRO A 367 -1.91 -5.02 5.90
N SER A 368 -2.74 -5.86 5.30
CA SER A 368 -4.18 -5.66 5.24
C SER A 368 -4.93 -5.98 6.54
N LEU A 369 -6.05 -5.28 6.74
CA LEU A 369 -7.11 -5.72 7.64
C LEU A 369 -7.88 -6.92 7.07
N THR A 370 -8.10 -6.99 5.75
CA THR A 370 -8.73 -8.17 5.16
C THR A 370 -7.88 -9.43 5.34
N PRO A 371 -8.47 -10.59 5.72
CA PRO A 371 -7.80 -11.89 5.69
C PRO A 371 -7.51 -12.41 4.28
N LEU A 372 -8.27 -11.94 3.28
CA LEU A 372 -8.09 -12.39 1.90
C LEU A 372 -6.71 -11.96 1.39
N THR A 373 -5.88 -12.78 0.77
CA THR A 373 -5.96 -14.23 0.71
C THR A 373 -4.97 -14.83 1.70
N ASN A 374 -5.42 -15.79 2.51
CA ASN A 374 -4.56 -16.59 3.38
C ASN A 374 -3.76 -15.80 4.44
N GLY A 375 -4.11 -14.54 4.70
CA GLY A 375 -3.53 -13.74 5.78
C GLY A 375 -4.34 -13.86 7.07
N ASN A 376 -3.71 -13.54 8.20
CA ASN A 376 -4.48 -13.09 9.36
C ASN A 376 -5.10 -11.71 9.09
N SER A 377 -5.81 -11.11 10.03
CA SER A 377 -6.22 -9.69 9.92
C SER A 377 -5.22 -8.84 10.68
N GLY A 378 -4.72 -7.71 10.14
CA GLY A 378 -3.66 -6.94 10.79
C GLY A 378 -3.70 -5.44 10.55
N PHE A 379 -3.04 -4.69 11.43
CA PHE A 379 -2.84 -3.24 11.29
C PHE A 379 -1.49 -2.80 11.87
N ARG A 380 -1.06 -1.58 11.51
CA ARG A 380 0.25 -1.04 11.87
C ARG A 380 0.18 0.34 12.51
N ALA A 381 1.07 0.60 13.47
CA ALA A 381 1.37 1.95 13.93
C ALA A 381 2.88 2.18 14.03
N TYR A 382 3.29 3.43 13.93
CA TYR A 382 4.68 3.85 13.94
C TYR A 382 4.98 4.79 15.11
N ASP A 383 6.13 4.60 15.74
CA ASP A 383 6.80 5.72 16.41
C ASP A 383 7.55 6.52 15.33
N ILE A 384 7.33 7.83 15.28
CA ILE A 384 7.93 8.75 14.30
C ILE A 384 8.70 9.85 15.05
N ASP A 385 9.87 10.25 14.54
CA ASP A 385 10.54 11.45 15.05
C ASP A 385 9.88 12.71 14.46
N PRO A 386 9.42 13.68 15.27
CA PRO A 386 8.59 14.80 14.80
C PRO A 386 9.35 15.89 14.02
N VAL A 387 10.66 15.75 13.80
CA VAL A 387 11.48 16.70 13.02
C VAL A 387 11.92 16.08 11.72
N THR A 388 12.45 14.86 11.77
CA THR A 388 12.85 14.12 10.59
C THR A 388 11.65 13.49 9.89
N PHE A 389 10.56 13.24 10.61
CA PHE A 389 9.42 12.46 10.14
C PHE A 389 9.79 11.06 9.64
N ASN A 390 10.97 10.54 10.02
CA ASN A 390 11.37 9.18 9.73
C ASN A 390 10.82 8.22 10.79
N VAL A 391 10.59 6.96 10.39
CA VAL A 391 10.11 5.91 11.29
C VAL A 391 11.19 5.57 12.31
N LEU A 392 10.87 5.66 13.60
CA LEU A 392 11.72 5.22 14.72
C LEU A 392 11.49 3.75 15.07
N ASP A 393 10.26 3.27 14.95
CA ASP A 393 9.88 1.87 15.09
C ASP A 393 8.52 1.63 14.44
N ALA A 394 8.29 0.40 13.98
CA ALA A 394 7.02 -0.04 13.41
C ALA A 394 6.46 -1.20 14.23
N TYR A 395 5.20 -1.11 14.62
CA TYR A 395 4.51 -2.08 15.46
C TYR A 395 3.33 -2.66 14.68
N THR A 396 3.24 -3.99 14.67
CA THR A 396 2.15 -4.73 13.99
C THR A 396 1.33 -5.50 15.01
N TRP A 397 0.00 -5.48 14.83
CA TRP A 397 -0.94 -6.30 15.59
C TRP A 397 -1.76 -7.14 14.64
N ILE A 398 -2.08 -8.36 15.06
CA ILE A 398 -2.81 -9.32 14.23
C ILE A 398 -3.96 -9.97 15.02
N SER A 399 -5.01 -10.38 14.31
CA SER A 399 -6.04 -11.27 14.81
C SER A 399 -5.94 -12.63 14.11
N ASN A 400 -5.82 -13.70 14.88
CA ASN A 400 -5.58 -15.06 14.36
C ASN A 400 -6.86 -15.65 13.77
N ILE A 401 -6.94 -15.71 12.45
CA ILE A 401 -8.11 -16.19 11.71
C ILE A 401 -8.34 -17.70 11.90
N SER A 402 -7.29 -18.45 12.25
CA SER A 402 -7.42 -19.88 12.56
C SER A 402 -8.29 -20.16 13.79
N GLU A 403 -8.43 -19.17 14.68
CA GLU A 403 -9.22 -19.29 15.91
C GLU A 403 -10.70 -18.93 15.72
N ALA A 404 -11.05 -18.25 14.62
CA ALA A 404 -12.40 -17.75 14.37
C ALA A 404 -13.49 -18.84 14.49
N PRO A 405 -13.34 -20.06 13.92
CA PRO A 405 -14.37 -21.10 14.05
C PRO A 405 -14.64 -21.55 15.49
N ALA A 406 -13.63 -21.51 16.36
CA ALA A 406 -13.79 -21.91 17.76
C ALA A 406 -14.59 -20.88 18.58
N LEU A 407 -14.64 -19.63 18.13
CA LEU A 407 -15.35 -18.55 18.79
C LEU A 407 -16.86 -18.59 18.55
N ASP A 408 -17.34 -19.25 17.48
CA ASP A 408 -18.75 -19.29 17.10
C ASP A 408 -19.63 -20.14 18.04
N GLN A 409 -19.03 -21.07 18.78
CA GLN A 409 -19.76 -21.97 19.68
C GLN A 409 -20.02 -21.35 21.07
N GLN A 410 -19.65 -20.08 21.28
CA GLN A 410 -19.75 -19.39 22.56
C GLN A 410 -19.94 -17.88 22.38
N SER A 411 -20.25 -17.17 23.47
CA SER A 411 -20.47 -15.72 23.46
C SER A 411 -19.75 -14.97 24.60
N ALA A 412 -18.84 -15.64 25.31
CA ALA A 412 -18.07 -15.06 26.42
C ALA A 412 -16.81 -14.32 25.94
N HIS A 413 -16.29 -14.71 24.78
CA HIS A 413 -15.09 -14.16 24.15
C HIS A 413 -15.35 -13.83 22.68
N GLY A 414 -14.63 -12.86 22.13
CA GLY A 414 -14.63 -12.54 20.69
C GLY A 414 -13.22 -12.70 20.11
N ALA A 415 -13.07 -12.39 18.82
CA ALA A 415 -11.74 -12.24 18.24
C ALA A 415 -11.00 -11.10 18.94
N VAL A 416 -9.69 -11.20 19.01
CA VAL A 416 -8.82 -10.18 19.62
C VAL A 416 -7.66 -9.88 18.69
N TYR A 417 -7.15 -8.66 18.80
CA TYR A 417 -5.85 -8.31 18.22
C TYR A 417 -4.77 -8.45 19.27
N THR A 418 -3.68 -9.10 18.91
CA THR A 418 -2.50 -9.29 19.75
C THR A 418 -1.30 -8.69 19.06
N PHE A 419 -0.35 -8.19 19.87
CA PHE A 419 0.92 -7.69 19.37
C PHE A 419 1.68 -8.79 18.65
N GLU A 420 2.10 -8.53 17.41
CA GLU A 420 2.91 -9.45 16.63
C GLU A 420 4.40 -9.15 16.82
N TYR A 421 4.84 -7.95 16.44
CA TYR A 421 6.25 -7.58 16.55
C TYR A 421 6.51 -6.06 16.49
N SER A 422 7.70 -5.69 16.97
CA SER A 422 8.38 -4.40 16.74
C SER A 422 9.48 -4.62 15.70
N ALA A 423 9.55 -3.81 14.65
CA ALA A 423 10.56 -3.95 13.61
C ALA A 423 11.99 -3.83 14.17
N ARG A 424 12.21 -2.89 15.09
CA ARG A 424 13.51 -2.72 15.76
C ARG A 424 13.91 -3.96 16.54
N GLU A 425 13.00 -4.53 17.34
CA GLU A 425 13.26 -5.75 18.10
C GLU A 425 13.47 -6.95 17.18
N ALA A 426 12.66 -7.05 16.13
CA ALA A 426 12.65 -8.20 15.25
C ALA A 426 13.93 -8.35 14.42
N TYR A 427 14.50 -7.24 13.96
CA TYR A 427 15.57 -7.23 12.96
C TYR A 427 16.86 -6.54 13.42
N GLY A 428 16.87 -5.82 14.55
CA GLY A 428 18.00 -4.99 14.97
C GLY A 428 19.13 -5.68 15.74
N ALA A 429 18.96 -6.93 16.19
CA ALA A 429 19.85 -7.58 17.16
C ALA A 429 21.35 -7.62 16.76
N ASN A 430 21.65 -7.71 15.45
CA ASN A 430 23.01 -7.78 14.93
C ASN A 430 23.48 -6.50 14.21
N ILE A 431 22.78 -5.38 14.40
CA ILE A 431 23.09 -4.10 13.76
C ILE A 431 23.48 -3.11 14.85
N SER A 432 24.67 -2.52 14.76
CA SER A 432 25.07 -1.43 15.65
C SER A 432 24.32 -0.17 15.23
N TRP A 433 23.17 0.07 15.86
CA TRP A 433 22.30 1.22 15.58
C TRP A 433 21.93 1.96 16.87
N PRO A 434 21.95 3.30 16.91
CA PRO A 434 21.52 4.02 18.11
C PRO A 434 20.06 3.72 18.47
N GLU A 435 19.78 3.59 19.76
CA GLU A 435 18.45 3.23 20.30
C GLU A 435 17.34 4.16 19.80
N TYR A 436 17.63 5.45 19.66
CA TYR A 436 16.67 6.49 19.25
C TYR A 436 16.89 6.99 17.81
N ALA A 437 17.78 6.35 17.04
CA ALA A 437 17.98 6.74 15.63
C ALA A 437 16.88 6.14 14.74
N PRO A 438 16.36 6.87 13.74
CA PRO A 438 15.36 6.34 12.81
C PRO A 438 15.79 5.05 12.12
N LEU A 439 14.84 4.16 11.82
CA LEU A 439 15.00 2.97 10.99
C LEU A 439 15.02 3.38 9.51
N ASN A 440 15.98 4.23 9.14
CA ASN A 440 16.11 4.76 7.79
C ASN A 440 16.57 3.68 6.78
N ALA A 441 16.69 4.07 5.51
CA ALA A 441 17.07 3.15 4.44
C ALA A 441 18.44 2.48 4.65
N THR A 442 19.39 3.18 5.30
CA THR A 442 20.69 2.59 5.68
C THR A 442 20.50 1.44 6.67
N TRP A 443 19.68 1.62 7.71
CA TRP A 443 19.40 0.56 8.67
C TRP A 443 18.75 -0.66 8.00
N TRP A 444 17.73 -0.43 7.16
CA TRP A 444 17.07 -1.51 6.43
C TRP A 444 17.99 -2.20 5.41
N HIS A 445 18.92 -1.49 4.78
CA HIS A 445 19.95 -2.14 3.97
C HIS A 445 20.83 -3.05 4.83
N LEU A 446 21.28 -2.61 6.01
CA LEU A 446 22.04 -3.46 6.94
C LEU A 446 21.22 -4.68 7.41
N VAL A 447 19.89 -4.56 7.56
CA VAL A 447 19.00 -5.71 7.81
C VAL A 447 19.11 -6.72 6.67
N THR A 448 19.05 -6.28 5.41
CA THR A 448 19.20 -7.18 4.26
C THR A 448 20.59 -7.80 4.15
N GLU A 449 21.66 -7.14 4.60
CA GLU A 449 22.99 -7.77 4.72
C GLU A 449 23.01 -8.85 5.82
N GLN A 450 22.31 -8.62 6.95
CA GLN A 450 22.15 -9.66 7.97
C GLN A 450 21.36 -10.87 7.45
N TRP A 451 20.43 -10.68 6.52
CA TRP A 451 19.73 -11.77 5.85
C TRP A 451 20.66 -12.62 4.98
N GLU A 452 21.65 -12.02 4.32
CA GLU A 452 22.69 -12.74 3.56
C GLU A 452 23.58 -13.58 4.47
N ILE A 453 23.87 -13.08 5.69
CA ILE A 453 24.71 -13.77 6.69
C ILE A 453 23.92 -14.87 7.41
N ASN A 454 22.67 -14.60 7.77
CA ASN A 454 21.80 -15.51 8.50
C ASN A 454 20.42 -15.62 7.81
N PRO A 455 20.26 -16.58 6.88
CA PRO A 455 19.01 -16.75 6.13
C PRO A 455 17.76 -17.03 6.97
N SER A 456 17.89 -17.52 8.22
CA SER A 456 16.74 -17.71 9.12
C SER A 456 16.02 -16.39 9.45
N LEU A 457 16.69 -15.24 9.28
CA LEU A 457 16.05 -13.93 9.41
C LEU A 457 15.08 -13.65 8.25
N VAL A 458 15.31 -14.21 7.07
CA VAL A 458 14.35 -14.15 5.95
C VAL A 458 13.13 -15.01 6.26
N GLU A 459 13.31 -16.20 6.84
CA GLU A 459 12.18 -17.03 7.27
C GLU A 459 11.29 -16.30 8.29
N LYS A 460 11.92 -15.59 9.25
CA LYS A 460 11.22 -14.74 10.21
C LYS A 460 10.48 -13.58 9.52
N PHE A 461 11.14 -12.91 8.57
CA PHE A 461 10.50 -11.85 7.77
C PHE A 461 9.30 -12.40 6.99
N TYR A 462 9.45 -13.54 6.32
CA TYR A 462 8.40 -14.20 5.54
C TYR A 462 7.20 -14.65 6.40
N LEU A 463 7.43 -15.01 7.66
CA LEU A 463 6.35 -15.28 8.61
C LEU A 463 5.54 -14.00 8.92
N TYR A 464 6.22 -12.88 9.20
CA TYR A 464 5.53 -11.61 9.47
C TYR A 464 4.90 -11.00 8.21
N GLN A 465 5.48 -11.25 7.04
CA GLN A 465 4.92 -10.87 5.73
C GLN A 465 3.46 -11.33 5.57
N SER A 466 3.16 -12.54 6.03
CA SER A 466 1.81 -13.12 6.00
C SER A 466 0.98 -12.87 7.28
N LYS A 467 1.42 -11.94 8.14
CA LYS A 467 0.82 -11.66 9.45
C LYS A 467 0.79 -12.90 10.37
N SER A 468 1.86 -13.68 10.39
CA SER A 468 1.97 -14.95 11.13
C SER A 468 0.87 -15.95 10.81
N SER A 469 0.38 -15.94 9.56
CA SER A 469 -0.65 -16.86 9.12
C SER A 469 -0.14 -18.30 9.08
N VAL A 470 -0.98 -19.25 9.49
CA VAL A 470 -0.70 -20.69 9.35
C VAL A 470 -0.72 -21.14 7.89
N MET A 471 -1.31 -20.33 7.01
CA MET A 471 -1.34 -20.55 5.57
C MET A 471 -0.07 -20.02 4.88
N SER A 472 0.84 -19.39 5.64
CA SER A 472 2.14 -18.99 5.12
C SER A 472 2.91 -20.20 4.61
N GLY A 473 3.49 -20.06 3.42
CA GLY A 473 4.46 -21.02 2.90
C GLY A 473 5.78 -21.00 3.69
N ASN A 474 6.78 -21.70 3.18
CA ASN A 474 8.15 -21.61 3.70
C ASN A 474 9.08 -20.93 2.68
N CYS A 475 9.96 -20.06 3.17
CA CYS A 475 11.02 -19.44 2.37
C CYS A 475 12.40 -19.95 2.81
N THR A 476 12.64 -21.25 2.62
CA THR A 476 13.87 -21.93 3.06
C THR A 476 14.84 -22.22 1.92
N SER A 477 14.39 -22.09 0.66
CA SER A 477 15.25 -22.30 -0.50
C SER A 477 16.16 -21.08 -0.70
N MET A 478 17.41 -21.33 -1.10
CA MET A 478 18.37 -20.26 -1.41
C MET A 478 17.82 -19.24 -2.40
N ALA A 479 17.05 -19.70 -3.38
CA ALA A 479 16.48 -18.84 -4.39
C ALA A 479 15.33 -17.96 -3.84
N CYS A 480 14.51 -18.49 -2.93
CA CYS A 480 13.50 -17.68 -2.22
C CYS A 480 14.19 -16.60 -1.38
N ILE A 481 15.19 -17.00 -0.59
CA ILE A 481 16.00 -16.10 0.25
C ILE A 481 16.63 -14.98 -0.58
N GLN A 482 17.30 -15.33 -1.68
CA GLN A 482 17.91 -14.35 -2.59
C GLN A 482 16.89 -13.40 -3.22
N SER A 483 15.69 -13.89 -3.52
CA SER A 483 14.64 -13.07 -4.11
C SER A 483 14.04 -12.10 -3.09
N GLN A 484 13.79 -12.55 -1.86
CA GLN A 484 13.33 -11.67 -0.76
C GLN A 484 14.31 -10.54 -0.48
N ILE A 485 15.62 -10.84 -0.43
CA ILE A 485 16.68 -9.83 -0.29
C ILE A 485 16.64 -8.85 -1.46
N CYS A 486 16.51 -9.35 -2.69
CA CYS A 486 16.49 -8.51 -3.88
C CYS A 486 15.24 -7.63 -3.97
N TYR A 487 14.05 -8.17 -3.65
CA TYR A 487 12.80 -7.42 -3.62
C TYR A 487 12.82 -6.31 -2.57
N ALA A 488 13.35 -6.57 -1.38
CA ALA A 488 13.54 -5.55 -0.34
C ALA A 488 14.45 -4.40 -0.82
N ARG A 489 15.37 -4.66 -1.75
CA ARG A 489 16.27 -3.66 -2.34
C ARG A 489 15.75 -3.05 -3.64
N SER A 490 14.51 -3.33 -4.04
CA SER A 490 13.93 -2.91 -5.32
C SER A 490 12.80 -1.89 -5.14
N GLY A 491 13.10 -0.60 -5.29
CA GLY A 491 12.10 0.47 -5.22
C GLY A 491 11.27 0.70 -6.50
N SER A 492 11.58 -0.01 -7.60
CA SER A 492 10.89 0.09 -8.89
C SER A 492 10.73 -1.26 -9.57
N VAL A 493 9.78 -1.37 -10.49
CA VAL A 493 9.55 -2.58 -11.31
C VAL A 493 10.78 -2.98 -12.15
N PRO A 494 11.52 -2.05 -12.81
CA PRO A 494 12.75 -2.42 -13.52
C PRO A 494 13.80 -3.07 -12.62
N LEU A 495 13.97 -2.58 -11.39
CA LEU A 495 14.89 -3.20 -10.42
C LEU A 495 14.39 -4.57 -9.96
N ALA A 496 13.08 -4.68 -9.69
CA ALA A 496 12.48 -5.93 -9.27
C ALA A 496 12.62 -7.05 -10.32
N GLY A 497 12.56 -6.73 -11.62
CA GLY A 497 12.76 -7.74 -12.66
C GLY A 497 14.19 -8.23 -12.84
N LEU A 498 15.19 -7.57 -12.23
CA LEU A 498 16.56 -8.09 -12.13
C LEU A 498 16.71 -9.18 -11.06
N CYS A 499 15.68 -9.37 -10.21
CA CYS A 499 15.68 -10.38 -9.17
C CYS A 499 15.46 -11.80 -9.72
N PRO A 500 15.97 -12.86 -9.05
CA PRO A 500 15.92 -14.24 -9.57
C PRO A 500 14.52 -14.78 -9.91
N TYR A 501 13.47 -14.24 -9.29
CA TYR A 501 12.06 -14.56 -9.54
C TYR A 501 11.22 -13.33 -9.92
N GLY A 502 11.86 -12.19 -10.21
CA GLY A 502 11.16 -11.00 -10.71
C GLY A 502 10.53 -11.27 -12.07
N THR A 503 9.43 -10.60 -12.37
CA THR A 503 8.64 -10.73 -13.61
C THR A 503 9.38 -10.19 -14.85
N GLY A 504 10.51 -10.81 -15.17
CA GLY A 504 11.24 -10.81 -16.43
C GLY A 504 11.56 -9.45 -17.04
N TYR A 505 12.74 -8.90 -16.73
CA TYR A 505 13.43 -7.93 -17.60
C TYR A 505 14.83 -8.42 -17.97
#